data_AF-A0AA96XPL7-F1
#
_entry.id   AF-A0AA96XPL7-F1
#
_cell.length_a   1.000
_cell.length_b   1.000
_cell.length_c   1.000
_cell.angle_alpha   90.00
_cell.angle_beta   90.00
_cell.angle_gamma   90.00
#
_symmetry.space_group_name_H-M   'P 1'
#
loop_
_entity.id
_entity.type
_entity.pdbx_description
1 polymer ?
#
loop_
_entity_poly.entity_id
_entity_poly.type
_entity_poly.pdbx_seq_one_letter_code
_entity_poly.pdbx_strand_id
1 'polypeptide(L)'
;MDILQCVGLCLLIVLPVAALLSARPKVLSTGAFVLAMATFAVSPLGEQVDGPWATLTEKSSFAPFPLLPWLGYAWLGVFAGTVAGAWGRAGLIKALLVLMGLGFTGAVLGDFLYGLYPPHRFFVANPSNAAARFGWVSTVLLVLTWLEARVPVNAAPSRLRRFVEVFGTSSLSAYFFHEMLLFYRLGGVFSFQRFWGDRSGWLQYWVLTAVIIGLTFGLCVALDRLERVLRPALRNLSGRLFRQDQHAPAGR
;
A
#
# COMPACT_ATOMS: atom_id res chain seq x y z
N MET A 1 -15.69 -4.44 -5.52
CA MET A 1 -14.93 -3.41 -4.82
C MET A 1 -13.65 -3.17 -5.61
N ASP A 2 -13.36 -1.91 -5.96
CA ASP A 2 -12.09 -1.55 -6.59
C ASP A 2 -10.96 -1.41 -5.55
N ILE A 3 -9.71 -1.43 -6.02
CA ILE A 3 -8.49 -1.38 -5.21
C ILE A 3 -8.43 -0.16 -4.29
N LEU A 4 -8.85 1.01 -4.77
CA LEU A 4 -8.84 2.25 -3.99
C LEU A 4 -9.88 2.21 -2.87
N GLN A 5 -11.05 1.62 -3.13
CA GLN A 5 -12.07 1.39 -2.11
C GLN A 5 -11.56 0.39 -1.08
N CYS A 6 -10.89 -0.68 -1.52
CA CYS A 6 -10.27 -1.67 -0.65
C CYS A 6 -9.21 -1.04 0.28
N VAL A 7 -8.27 -0.28 -0.28
CA VAL A 7 -7.24 0.45 0.48
C VAL A 7 -7.89 1.47 1.41
N GLY A 8 -8.86 2.25 0.94
CA GLY A 8 -9.59 3.22 1.75
C GLY A 8 -10.28 2.58 2.95
N LEU A 9 -10.96 1.44 2.77
CA LEU A 9 -11.59 0.69 3.85
C LEU A 9 -10.55 0.09 4.82
N CYS A 10 -9.45 -0.46 4.30
CA CYS A 10 -8.37 -0.95 5.15
C CYS A 10 -7.83 0.17 6.04
N LEU A 11 -7.57 1.36 5.48
CA LEU A 11 -7.09 2.53 6.23
C LEU A 11 -8.13 3.03 7.23
N LEU A 12 -9.42 3.07 6.86
CA LEU A 12 -10.51 3.47 7.75
C LEU A 12 -10.62 2.56 8.99
N ILE A 13 -10.33 1.27 8.84
CA ILE A 13 -10.32 0.30 9.94
C ILE A 13 -9.05 0.43 10.78
N VAL A 14 -7.89 0.47 10.12
CA VAL A 14 -6.59 0.29 10.75
C VAL A 14 -6.08 1.57 11.41
N LEU A 15 -6.28 2.74 10.80
CA LEU A 15 -5.75 4.02 11.30
C LEU A 15 -6.31 4.43 12.67
N PRO A 16 -7.64 4.32 12.95
CA PRO A 16 -8.16 4.66 14.26
C PRO A 16 -7.56 3.79 15.37
N VAL A 17 -7.41 2.48 15.11
CA VAL A 17 -6.80 1.55 16.07
C VAL A 17 -5.33 1.91 16.32
N ALA A 18 -4.59 2.19 15.25
CA ALA A 18 -3.20 2.64 15.36
C ALA A 18 -3.06 3.95 16.15
N ALA A 19 -3.95 4.91 15.91
CA ALA A 19 -3.97 6.18 16.64
C ALA A 19 -4.29 5.97 18.13
N LEU A 20 -5.32 5.19 18.45
CA LEU A 20 -5.74 4.91 19.82
C LEU A 20 -4.67 4.16 20.63
N LEU A 21 -3.93 3.26 20.00
CA LEU A 21 -2.90 2.45 20.64
C LEU A 21 -1.47 3.00 20.48
N SER A 22 -1.32 4.18 19.87
CA SER A 22 -0.01 4.79 19.57
C SER A 22 0.88 4.97 20.81
N ALA A 23 0.29 5.29 21.97
CA ALA A 23 0.99 5.41 23.25
C ALA A 23 1.48 4.07 23.83
N ARG A 24 1.05 2.93 23.27
CA ARG A 24 1.37 1.57 23.73
C ARG A 24 1.99 0.75 22.59
N PRO A 25 3.22 1.08 22.14
CA PRO A 25 3.81 0.50 20.94
C PRO A 25 3.94 -1.03 20.97
N LYS A 26 4.18 -1.62 22.15
CA LYS A 26 4.19 -3.10 22.31
C LYS A 26 2.83 -3.73 22.03
N VAL A 27 1.76 -3.14 22.57
CA VAL A 27 0.39 -3.63 22.36
C VAL A 27 0.00 -3.46 20.90
N LEU A 28 0.31 -2.30 20.32
CA LEU A 28 0.02 -2.01 18.92
C LEU A 28 0.79 -2.95 17.97
N SER A 29 2.09 -3.16 18.18
CA SER A 29 2.88 -4.03 17.30
C SER A 29 2.44 -5.50 17.40
N THR A 30 2.33 -6.05 18.61
CA THR A 30 1.88 -7.43 18.81
C THR A 30 0.45 -7.62 18.31
N GLY A 31 -0.46 -6.70 18.63
CA GLY A 31 -1.85 -6.73 18.16
C GLY A 31 -1.93 -6.69 16.64
N ALA A 32 -1.23 -5.76 15.99
CA ALA A 32 -1.19 -5.65 14.55
C ALA A 32 -0.62 -6.91 13.88
N PHE A 33 0.46 -7.49 14.42
CA PHE A 33 1.01 -8.74 13.90
C PHE A 33 0.01 -9.91 14.01
N VAL A 34 -0.61 -10.08 15.18
CA VAL A 34 -1.62 -11.14 15.40
C VAL A 34 -2.82 -10.95 14.48
N LEU A 35 -3.34 -9.73 14.37
CA LEU A 35 -4.45 -9.40 13.47
C LEU A 35 -4.08 -9.66 12.01
N ALA A 36 -2.86 -9.33 11.58
CA ALA A 36 -2.39 -9.64 10.24
C ALA A 36 -2.43 -11.16 9.97
N MET A 37 -1.83 -11.95 10.87
CA MET A 37 -1.78 -13.41 10.73
C MET A 37 -3.17 -14.04 10.76
N ALA A 38 -4.04 -13.60 11.67
CA ALA A 38 -5.43 -14.05 11.74
C ALA A 38 -6.19 -13.71 10.46
N THR A 39 -5.98 -12.50 9.91
CA THR A 39 -6.64 -12.10 8.66
C THR A 39 -6.19 -12.96 7.49
N PHE A 40 -4.88 -13.26 7.37
CA PHE A 40 -4.40 -14.18 6.33
C PHE A 40 -4.95 -15.59 6.51
N ALA A 41 -5.01 -16.10 7.75
CA ALA A 41 -5.55 -17.42 8.04
C ALA A 41 -7.06 -17.52 7.71
N VAL A 42 -7.84 -16.49 8.00
CA VAL A 42 -9.29 -16.49 7.73
C VAL A 42 -9.61 -16.19 6.26
N SER A 43 -8.69 -15.56 5.54
CA SER A 43 -8.89 -15.11 4.16
C SER A 43 -9.48 -16.18 3.21
N PRO A 44 -9.02 -17.45 3.18
CA PRO A 44 -9.61 -18.49 2.32
C PRO A 44 -11.09 -18.75 2.59
N LEU A 45 -11.53 -18.61 3.85
CA LEU A 45 -12.92 -18.81 4.24
C LEU A 45 -13.84 -17.70 3.71
N GLY A 46 -13.26 -16.55 3.34
CA GLY A 46 -13.98 -15.44 2.72
C GLY A 46 -14.59 -15.79 1.36
N GLU A 47 -14.09 -16.82 0.67
CA GLU A 47 -14.64 -17.29 -0.61
C GLU A 47 -15.97 -18.03 -0.46
N GLN A 48 -16.36 -18.39 0.76
CA GLN A 48 -17.63 -19.09 1.06
C GLN A 48 -18.71 -18.16 1.59
N VAL A 49 -18.42 -16.86 1.68
CA VAL A 49 -19.36 -15.88 2.18
C VAL A 49 -20.35 -15.54 1.08
N ASP A 50 -21.63 -15.83 1.32
CA ASP A 50 -22.72 -15.54 0.39
C ASP A 50 -23.40 -14.18 0.67
N GLY A 51 -24.22 -13.73 -0.29
CA GLY A 51 -25.08 -12.56 -0.15
C GLY A 51 -24.33 -11.23 -0.27
N PRO A 52 -24.85 -10.13 0.33
CA PRO A 52 -24.28 -8.79 0.16
C PRO A 52 -22.82 -8.67 0.60
N TRP A 53 -22.41 -9.47 1.58
CA TRP A 53 -21.06 -9.48 2.15
C TRP A 53 -20.01 -10.11 1.22
N ALA A 54 -20.43 -10.98 0.29
CA ALA A 54 -19.57 -11.56 -0.74
C ALA A 54 -18.82 -10.48 -1.56
N THR A 55 -19.41 -9.30 -1.69
CA THR A 55 -18.80 -8.18 -2.43
C THR A 55 -17.51 -7.62 -1.77
N LEU A 56 -17.31 -7.89 -0.47
CA LEU A 56 -16.12 -7.49 0.29
C LEU A 56 -15.08 -8.60 0.34
N THR A 57 -15.49 -9.87 0.30
CA THR A 57 -14.61 -11.03 0.51
C THR A 57 -14.25 -11.75 -0.79
N GLU A 58 -15.10 -11.65 -1.81
CA GLU A 58 -14.95 -12.30 -3.10
C GLU A 58 -14.53 -11.31 -4.21
N LYS A 59 -14.04 -11.88 -5.31
CA LYS A 59 -13.75 -11.16 -6.55
C LYS A 59 -15.05 -10.67 -7.20
N SER A 60 -15.50 -9.47 -6.87
CA SER A 60 -16.54 -8.81 -7.68
C SER A 60 -15.97 -8.35 -9.03
N SER A 61 -16.82 -8.30 -10.04
CA SER A 61 -16.45 -8.10 -11.44
C SER A 61 -15.66 -6.81 -11.71
N PHE A 62 -14.66 -6.94 -12.59
CA PHE A 62 -13.76 -5.95 -13.21
C PHE A 62 -12.45 -5.55 -12.48
N ALA A 63 -12.33 -5.67 -11.15
CA ALA A 63 -11.06 -5.44 -10.43
C ALA A 63 -11.00 -6.26 -9.11
N PRO A 64 -10.14 -7.30 -9.01
CA PRO A 64 -10.25 -8.31 -7.94
C PRO A 64 -9.46 -7.96 -6.68
N PHE A 65 -10.06 -7.22 -5.76
CA PHE A 65 -9.37 -6.84 -4.50
C PHE A 65 -10.17 -7.27 -3.28
N PRO A 66 -10.09 -8.56 -2.86
CA PRO A 66 -10.79 -9.04 -1.66
C PRO A 66 -10.26 -8.33 -0.42
N LEU A 67 -11.13 -7.85 0.47
CA LEU A 67 -10.74 -7.01 1.60
C LEU A 67 -9.77 -7.73 2.55
N LEU A 68 -9.99 -9.03 2.80
CA LEU A 68 -9.26 -9.78 3.84
C LEU A 68 -7.74 -9.81 3.60
N PRO A 69 -7.20 -10.30 2.47
CA PRO A 69 -5.74 -10.25 2.24
C PRO A 69 -5.14 -8.85 2.42
N TRP A 70 -5.83 -7.83 1.91
CA TRP A 70 -5.36 -6.45 1.96
C TRP A 70 -5.36 -5.87 3.37
N LEU A 71 -6.37 -6.20 4.17
CA LEU A 71 -6.42 -5.84 5.58
C LEU A 71 -5.26 -6.50 6.34
N GLY A 72 -4.91 -7.74 6.01
CA GLY A 72 -3.73 -8.41 6.56
C GLY A 72 -2.43 -7.66 6.26
N TYR A 73 -2.25 -7.19 5.02
CA TYR A 73 -1.09 -6.36 4.65
C TYR A 73 -1.09 -5.00 5.34
N ALA A 74 -2.26 -4.36 5.49
CA ALA A 74 -2.37 -3.09 6.20
C ALA A 74 -1.95 -3.23 7.67
N TRP A 75 -2.34 -4.32 8.33
CA TRP A 75 -1.89 -4.64 9.68
C TRP A 75 -0.39 -4.93 9.76
N LEU A 76 0.20 -5.63 8.78
CA LEU A 76 1.67 -5.77 8.70
C LEU A 76 2.38 -4.42 8.54
N GLY A 77 1.78 -3.50 7.78
CA GLY A 77 2.25 -2.12 7.66
C GLY A 77 2.27 -1.39 9.00
N VAL A 78 1.19 -1.51 9.79
CA VAL A 78 1.14 -0.96 11.15
C VAL A 78 2.16 -1.61 12.08
N PHE A 79 2.31 -2.93 12.02
CA PHE A 79 3.34 -3.63 12.79
C PHE A 79 4.74 -3.09 12.46
N ALA A 80 5.12 -3.06 11.19
CA ALA A 80 6.43 -2.59 10.76
C ALA A 80 6.65 -1.09 11.07
N GLY A 81 5.64 -0.25 10.83
CA GLY A 81 5.70 1.18 11.13
C GLY A 81 5.82 1.47 12.62
N THR A 82 5.07 0.74 13.46
CA THR A 82 5.17 0.82 14.93
C THR A 82 6.56 0.38 15.38
N VAL A 83 7.09 -0.71 14.81
CA VAL A 83 8.41 -1.22 15.17
C VAL A 83 9.51 -0.23 14.80
N ALA A 84 9.44 0.33 13.60
CA ALA A 84 10.37 1.35 13.13
C ALA A 84 10.33 2.61 14.02
N GLY A 85 9.13 3.08 14.38
CA GLY A 85 8.96 4.27 15.21
C GLY A 85 9.41 4.08 16.67
N ALA A 86 9.13 2.92 17.27
CA ALA A 86 9.39 2.68 18.70
C ALA A 86 10.78 2.10 18.99
N TRP A 87 11.32 1.26 18.11
CA TRP A 87 12.60 0.55 18.32
C TRP A 87 13.64 0.85 17.23
N GLY A 88 13.35 1.80 16.34
CA GLY A 88 14.27 2.28 15.33
C GLY A 88 14.66 1.21 14.30
N ARG A 89 15.78 1.48 13.61
CA ARG A 89 16.28 0.65 12.51
C ARG A 89 16.60 -0.78 12.92
N ALA A 90 17.23 -0.98 14.07
CA ALA A 90 17.60 -2.32 14.54
C ALA A 90 16.37 -3.19 14.85
N GLY A 91 15.33 -2.60 15.46
CA GLY A 91 14.05 -3.27 15.67
C GLY A 91 13.38 -3.64 14.35
N LEU A 92 13.36 -2.70 13.39
CA LEU A 92 12.78 -2.93 12.07
C LEU A 92 13.50 -4.06 11.32
N ILE A 93 14.83 -4.07 11.28
CA ILE A 93 15.61 -5.15 10.63
C ILE A 93 15.25 -6.52 11.23
N LYS A 94 15.21 -6.63 12.56
CA LYS A 94 14.83 -7.89 13.22
C LYS A 94 13.42 -8.32 12.84
N ALA A 95 12.45 -7.40 12.86
CA ALA A 95 11.08 -7.69 12.46
C ALA A 95 10.97 -8.12 10.99
N LEU A 96 11.66 -7.43 10.07
CA LEU A 96 11.69 -7.78 8.66
C LEU A 96 12.36 -9.13 8.40
N LEU A 97 13.42 -9.48 9.14
CA LEU A 97 14.04 -10.81 9.05
C LEU A 97 13.10 -11.92 9.51
N VAL A 98 12.36 -11.68 10.61
CA VAL A 98 11.33 -12.62 11.08
C VAL A 98 10.21 -12.76 10.05
N LEU A 99 9.68 -11.65 9.52
CA LEU A 99 8.67 -11.68 8.47
C LEU A 99 9.16 -12.35 7.19
N MET A 100 10.42 -12.12 6.79
CA MET A 100 11.03 -12.79 5.65
C MET A 100 11.10 -14.30 5.87
N GLY A 101 11.56 -14.74 7.03
CA GLY A 101 11.63 -16.15 7.41
C GLY A 101 10.25 -16.80 7.43
N LEU A 102 9.27 -16.17 8.09
CA LEU A 102 7.88 -16.63 8.12
C LEU A 102 7.27 -16.68 6.72
N GLY A 103 7.55 -15.67 5.90
CA GLY A 103 7.00 -15.53 4.56
C GLY A 103 7.45 -16.64 3.63
N PHE A 104 8.75 -16.89 3.57
CA PHE A 104 9.30 -17.98 2.76
C PHE A 104 8.99 -19.36 3.33
N THR A 105 8.96 -19.52 4.65
CA THR A 105 8.51 -20.78 5.27
C THR A 105 7.06 -21.09 4.90
N GLY A 106 6.16 -20.10 5.00
CA GLY A 106 4.76 -20.24 4.57
C GLY A 106 4.62 -20.51 3.07
N ALA A 107 5.50 -19.97 2.23
CA ALA A 107 5.53 -20.27 0.80
C ALA A 107 5.94 -21.73 0.53
N VAL A 108 6.96 -22.24 1.21
CA VAL A 108 7.42 -23.64 1.09
C VAL A 108 6.37 -24.63 1.60
N LEU A 109 5.65 -24.28 2.67
CA LEU A 109 4.57 -25.10 3.22
C LEU A 109 3.24 -24.94 2.45
N GLY A 110 3.28 -24.48 1.19
CA GLY A 110 2.09 -24.14 0.41
C GLY A 110 1.08 -25.28 0.27
N ASP A 111 1.54 -26.51 -0.01
CA ASP A 111 0.66 -27.68 -0.16
C ASP A 111 0.00 -28.06 1.17
N PHE A 112 0.76 -28.03 2.26
CA PHE A 112 0.24 -28.27 3.60
C PHE A 112 -0.83 -27.23 3.96
N LEU A 113 -0.52 -25.94 3.78
CA LEU A 113 -1.45 -24.86 4.08
C LEU A 113 -2.70 -24.93 3.21
N TYR A 114 -2.58 -25.32 1.94
CA TYR A 114 -3.73 -25.51 1.07
C TYR A 114 -4.68 -26.59 1.58
N GLY A 115 -4.13 -27.70 2.08
CA GLY A 115 -4.91 -28.80 2.66
C GLY A 115 -5.66 -28.46 3.95
N LEU A 116 -5.34 -27.34 4.62
CA LEU A 116 -6.03 -26.89 5.83
C LEU A 116 -7.37 -26.19 5.55
N TYR A 117 -7.64 -25.83 4.30
CA TYR A 117 -8.84 -25.08 3.92
C TYR A 117 -9.68 -25.87 2.91
N PRO A 118 -11.00 -25.62 2.85
CA PRO A 118 -11.82 -26.14 1.77
C PRO A 118 -11.36 -25.61 0.40
N PRO A 119 -11.84 -26.17 -0.72
CA PRO A 119 -11.45 -25.72 -2.06
C PRO A 119 -11.63 -24.21 -2.23
N HIS A 120 -10.55 -23.53 -2.61
CA HIS A 120 -10.49 -22.07 -2.74
C HIS A 120 -9.53 -21.67 -3.86
N ARG A 121 -9.63 -20.44 -4.36
CA ARG A 121 -8.76 -19.90 -5.41
C ARG A 121 -7.40 -19.54 -4.82
N PHE A 122 -6.47 -20.47 -4.96
CA PHE A 122 -5.10 -20.41 -4.42
C PHE A 122 -4.45 -19.02 -4.56
N PHE A 123 -4.50 -18.38 -5.73
CA PHE A 123 -3.74 -17.13 -5.93
C PHE A 123 -4.31 -15.88 -5.21
N VAL A 124 -5.58 -15.89 -4.79
CA VAL A 124 -6.29 -14.70 -4.31
C VAL A 124 -6.26 -14.59 -2.80
N ALA A 125 -6.64 -15.66 -2.10
CA ALA A 125 -6.91 -15.64 -0.67
C ALA A 125 -6.02 -16.60 0.15
N ASN A 126 -5.11 -17.35 -0.49
CA ASN A 126 -4.31 -18.36 0.20
C ASN A 126 -3.21 -17.75 1.11
N PRO A 127 -3.12 -18.19 2.37
CA PRO A 127 -2.05 -17.84 3.29
C PRO A 127 -0.63 -18.01 2.73
N SER A 128 -0.35 -19.05 1.94
CA SER A 128 0.98 -19.32 1.38
C SER A 128 1.42 -18.27 0.37
N ASN A 129 0.50 -17.81 -0.49
CA ASN A 129 0.76 -16.69 -1.40
C ASN A 129 0.88 -15.37 -0.63
N ALA A 130 0.08 -15.20 0.42
CA ALA A 130 0.20 -14.04 1.27
C ALA A 130 1.60 -13.98 1.93
N ALA A 131 2.06 -15.13 2.43
CA ALA A 131 3.38 -15.35 3.00
C ALA A 131 4.51 -15.06 2.00
N ALA A 132 4.43 -15.62 0.80
CA ALA A 132 5.41 -15.34 -0.26
C ALA A 132 5.52 -13.83 -0.55
N ARG A 133 4.38 -13.13 -0.67
CA ARG A 133 4.34 -11.70 -0.98
C ARG A 133 4.97 -10.86 0.14
N PHE A 134 4.59 -11.05 1.40
CA PHE A 134 5.21 -10.27 2.48
C PHE A 134 6.67 -10.67 2.72
N GLY A 135 7.05 -11.93 2.40
CA GLY A 135 8.44 -12.37 2.38
C GLY A 135 9.28 -11.56 1.40
N TRP A 136 8.82 -11.45 0.14
CA TRP A 136 9.47 -10.63 -0.90
C TRP A 136 9.52 -9.14 -0.55
N VAL A 137 8.43 -8.57 -0.06
CA VAL A 137 8.40 -7.17 0.39
C VAL A 137 9.41 -6.95 1.51
N SER A 138 9.48 -7.86 2.48
CA SER A 138 10.46 -7.78 3.58
C SER A 138 11.90 -7.84 3.07
N THR A 139 12.19 -8.71 2.09
CA THR A 139 13.51 -8.78 1.43
C THR A 139 13.87 -7.46 0.76
N VAL A 140 12.95 -6.87 -0.01
CA VAL A 140 13.18 -5.58 -0.67
C VAL A 140 13.43 -4.48 0.36
N LEU A 141 12.62 -4.42 1.42
CA LEU A 141 12.80 -3.43 2.50
C LEU A 141 14.13 -3.61 3.24
N LEU A 142 14.59 -4.84 3.45
CA LEU A 142 15.90 -5.13 4.03
C LEU A 142 17.04 -4.62 3.14
N VAL A 143 16.95 -4.86 1.82
CA VAL A 143 17.91 -4.34 0.85
C VAL A 143 17.92 -2.80 0.86
N LEU A 144 16.76 -2.16 0.85
CA LEU A 144 16.65 -0.71 0.93
C LEU A 144 17.22 -0.16 2.25
N THR A 145 16.93 -0.80 3.39
CA THR A 145 17.47 -0.43 4.70
C THR A 145 19.00 -0.55 4.74
N TRP A 146 19.54 -1.60 4.11
CA TRP A 146 20.98 -1.81 3.98
C TRP A 146 21.64 -0.77 3.08
N LEU A 147 21.02 -0.42 1.94
CA LEU A 147 21.47 0.65 1.06
C LEU A 147 21.46 2.00 1.79
N GLU A 148 20.39 2.30 2.53
CA GLU A 148 20.28 3.52 3.32
C GLU A 148 21.38 3.63 4.39
N ALA A 149 21.71 2.51 5.04
CA ALA A 149 22.79 2.46 6.03
C ALA A 149 24.19 2.74 5.44
N ARG A 150 24.36 2.63 4.12
CA ARG A 150 25.61 2.93 3.41
C ARG A 150 25.74 4.39 2.99
N VAL A 151 24.68 5.19 3.12
CA VAL A 151 24.67 6.60 2.72
C VAL A 151 25.12 7.47 3.91
N PRO A 152 26.16 8.31 3.75
CA PRO A 152 26.56 9.26 4.78
C PRO A 152 25.40 10.20 5.14
N VAL A 153 25.25 10.53 6.44
CA VAL A 153 24.12 11.33 6.97
C VAL A 153 23.97 12.68 6.26
N ASN A 154 25.08 13.30 5.83
CA ASN A 154 25.10 14.59 5.16
C ASN A 154 25.26 14.51 3.63
N ALA A 155 25.15 13.31 3.04
CA ALA A 155 25.28 13.16 1.60
C ALA A 155 24.06 13.77 0.89
N ALA A 156 24.32 14.63 -0.10
CA ALA A 156 23.27 15.15 -0.96
C ALA A 156 22.52 13.99 -1.64
N PRO A 157 21.18 14.01 -1.68
CA PRO A 157 20.42 12.92 -2.28
C PRO A 157 20.69 12.82 -3.77
N SER A 158 21.19 11.66 -4.20
CA SER A 158 21.45 11.34 -5.61
C SER A 158 20.16 11.35 -6.44
N ARG A 159 20.28 11.42 -7.77
CA ARG A 159 19.11 11.37 -8.67
C ARG A 159 18.29 10.09 -8.47
N LEU A 160 18.96 8.95 -8.30
CA LEU A 160 18.31 7.66 -8.05
C LEU A 160 17.59 7.65 -6.70
N ARG A 161 18.21 8.19 -5.65
CA ARG A 161 17.58 8.30 -4.34
C ARG A 161 16.31 9.16 -4.40
N ARG A 162 16.38 10.33 -5.04
CA ARG A 162 15.20 11.20 -5.25
C ARG A 162 14.10 10.50 -6.03
N PHE A 163 14.46 9.72 -7.05
CA PHE A 163 13.51 8.94 -7.83
C PHE A 163 12.76 7.93 -6.95
N VAL A 164 13.49 7.14 -6.16
CA VAL A 164 12.89 6.16 -5.23
C VAL A 164 12.06 6.85 -4.13
N GLU A 165 12.57 7.95 -3.58
CA GLU A 165 11.89 8.71 -2.53
C GLU A 165 10.52 9.24 -2.97
N VAL A 166 10.33 9.65 -4.23
CA VAL A 166 9.02 10.08 -4.74
C VAL A 166 7.95 9.00 -4.57
N PHE A 167 8.28 7.74 -4.85
CA PHE A 167 7.35 6.63 -4.65
C PHE A 167 7.13 6.31 -3.16
N GLY A 168 8.10 6.61 -2.30
CA GLY A 168 7.96 6.45 -0.85
C GLY A 168 7.09 7.54 -0.21
N THR A 169 7.36 8.81 -0.52
CA THR A 169 6.68 9.97 0.09
C THR A 169 5.28 10.19 -0.46
N SER A 170 5.05 9.86 -1.74
CA SER A 170 3.76 10.04 -2.43
C SER A 170 3.16 8.67 -2.80
N SER A 171 3.37 7.65 -1.97
CA SER A 171 3.02 6.24 -2.26
C SER A 171 1.57 6.05 -2.71
N LEU A 172 0.60 6.67 -2.03
CA LEU A 172 -0.82 6.57 -2.40
C LEU A 172 -1.13 7.28 -3.73
N SER A 173 -0.54 8.45 -3.99
CA SER A 173 -0.69 9.17 -5.25
C SER A 173 -0.02 8.42 -6.41
N ALA A 174 1.17 7.87 -6.18
CA ALA A 174 1.89 7.04 -7.14
C ALA A 174 1.06 5.81 -7.48
N TYR A 175 0.50 5.15 -6.47
CA TYR A 175 -0.40 4.03 -6.66
C TYR A 175 -1.62 4.39 -7.50
N PHE A 176 -2.30 5.48 -7.13
CA PHE A 176 -3.45 6.00 -7.88
C PHE A 176 -3.12 6.23 -9.35
N PHE A 177 -2.05 6.98 -9.66
CA PHE A 177 -1.67 7.24 -11.03
C PHE A 177 -1.25 5.98 -11.79
N HIS A 178 -0.57 5.05 -11.13
CA HIS A 178 -0.16 3.79 -11.73
C HIS A 178 -1.38 2.95 -12.15
N GLU A 179 -2.34 2.77 -11.25
CA GLU A 179 -3.58 2.04 -11.50
C GLU A 179 -4.45 2.74 -12.56
N MET A 180 -4.53 4.08 -12.53
CA MET A 180 -5.22 4.85 -13.56
C MET A 180 -4.59 4.65 -14.95
N LEU A 181 -3.26 4.62 -15.05
CA LEU A 181 -2.58 4.35 -16.33
C LEU A 181 -2.81 2.90 -16.80
N LEU A 182 -2.82 1.94 -15.87
CA LEU A 182 -3.03 0.52 -16.19
C LEU A 182 -4.45 0.23 -16.66
N PHE A 183 -5.44 0.62 -15.87
CA PHE A 183 -6.81 0.10 -15.98
C PHE A 183 -7.83 1.15 -16.36
N TYR A 184 -7.65 2.41 -15.94
CA TYR A 184 -8.63 3.45 -16.22
C TYR A 184 -8.53 3.94 -17.65
N ARG A 185 -9.68 4.07 -18.32
CA ARG A 185 -9.74 4.54 -19.70
C ARG A 185 -9.62 6.06 -19.74
N LEU A 186 -8.39 6.56 -19.81
CA LEU A 186 -8.11 7.98 -20.01
C LEU A 186 -8.79 8.46 -21.30
N GLY A 187 -9.68 9.45 -21.16
CA GLY A 187 -10.51 9.96 -22.26
C GLY A 187 -11.48 8.92 -22.84
N GLY A 188 -11.80 7.85 -22.12
CA GLY A 188 -12.68 6.76 -22.58
C GLY A 188 -12.01 5.77 -23.53
N VAL A 189 -10.77 6.01 -23.96
CA VAL A 189 -10.11 5.24 -25.02
C VAL A 189 -8.87 4.52 -24.56
N PHE A 190 -7.95 5.17 -23.85
CA PHE A 190 -6.61 4.64 -23.58
C PHE A 190 -6.47 4.04 -22.18
N SER A 191 -5.99 2.79 -22.11
CA SER A 191 -5.39 2.20 -20.91
C SER A 191 -4.33 1.19 -21.36
N PHE A 192 -3.27 1.00 -20.56
CA PHE A 192 -2.21 0.05 -20.93
C PHE A 192 -2.76 -1.37 -21.08
N GLN A 193 -3.65 -1.80 -20.18
CA GLN A 193 -4.29 -3.11 -20.22
C GLN A 193 -5.07 -3.32 -21.53
N ARG A 194 -5.82 -2.31 -22.00
CA ARG A 194 -6.63 -2.44 -23.22
C ARG A 194 -5.78 -2.63 -24.47
N PHE A 195 -4.66 -1.91 -24.57
CA PHE A 195 -3.84 -1.89 -25.78
C PHE A 195 -2.83 -3.04 -25.82
N TRP A 196 -2.29 -3.44 -24.67
CA TRP A 196 -1.16 -4.36 -24.60
C TRP A 196 -1.33 -5.56 -23.66
N GLY A 197 -2.41 -5.64 -22.89
CA GLY A 197 -2.59 -6.64 -21.82
C GLY A 197 -2.23 -8.07 -22.22
N ASP A 198 -2.91 -8.61 -23.24
CA ASP A 198 -2.70 -10.00 -23.69
C ASP A 198 -1.80 -10.12 -24.93
N ARG A 199 -1.15 -9.02 -25.34
CA ARG A 199 -0.42 -8.92 -26.62
C ARG A 199 1.07 -8.61 -26.45
N SER A 200 1.54 -8.53 -25.21
CA SER A 200 2.92 -8.16 -24.90
C SER A 200 3.83 -9.38 -24.89
N GLY A 201 4.84 -9.41 -25.76
CA GLY A 201 5.99 -10.31 -25.59
C GLY A 201 6.87 -9.88 -24.41
N TRP A 202 7.79 -10.73 -23.95
CA TRP A 202 8.63 -10.47 -22.77
C TRP A 202 9.42 -9.16 -22.83
N LEU A 203 10.06 -8.86 -23.97
CA LEU A 203 10.81 -7.60 -24.11
C LEU A 203 9.87 -6.39 -24.05
N GLN A 204 8.75 -6.47 -24.75
CA GLN A 204 7.74 -5.41 -24.78
C GLN A 204 7.14 -5.19 -23.38
N TYR A 205 6.88 -6.26 -22.63
CA TYR A 205 6.43 -6.19 -21.24
C TYR A 205 7.41 -5.38 -20.37
N TRP A 206 8.71 -5.66 -20.43
CA TRP A 206 9.71 -4.93 -19.65
C TRP A 206 9.81 -3.45 -20.06
N VAL A 207 9.76 -3.17 -21.36
CA VAL A 207 9.75 -1.79 -21.87
C VAL A 207 8.51 -1.05 -21.39
N LEU A 208 7.32 -1.63 -21.54
CA LEU A 208 6.06 -1.02 -21.10
C LEU A 208 6.04 -0.83 -19.58
N THR A 209 6.62 -1.76 -18.82
CA THR A 209 6.79 -1.65 -17.36
C THR A 209 7.68 -0.45 -17.00
N ALA A 210 8.81 -0.27 -17.69
CA ALA A 210 9.66 0.90 -17.48
C ALA A 210 8.94 2.21 -17.86
N VAL A 211 8.18 2.21 -18.96
CA VAL A 211 7.40 3.37 -19.42
C VAL A 211 6.35 3.74 -18.38
N ILE A 212 5.57 2.78 -17.87
CA ILE A 212 4.51 3.09 -16.91
C ILE A 212 5.07 3.58 -15.58
N ILE A 213 6.20 3.02 -15.12
CA ILE A 213 6.93 3.54 -13.95
C ILE A 213 7.36 4.99 -14.20
N GLY A 214 7.93 5.29 -15.36
CA GLY A 214 8.34 6.64 -15.74
C GLY A 214 7.18 7.64 -15.79
N LEU A 215 6.05 7.25 -16.36
CA LEU A 215 4.83 8.07 -16.40
C LEU A 215 4.27 8.31 -15.00
N THR A 216 4.23 7.26 -14.17
CA THR A 216 3.79 7.36 -12.78
C THR A 216 4.65 8.35 -12.00
N PHE A 217 5.98 8.24 -12.13
CA PHE A 217 6.93 9.16 -11.54
C PHE A 217 6.69 10.60 -12.01
N GLY A 218 6.54 10.80 -13.33
CA GLY A 218 6.28 12.11 -13.91
C GLY A 218 5.00 12.76 -13.37
N LEU A 219 3.92 11.99 -13.24
CA LEU A 219 2.65 12.44 -12.68
C LEU A 219 2.77 12.81 -11.19
N CYS A 220 3.51 12.02 -10.39
CA CYS A 220 3.77 12.35 -8.99
C CYS A 220 4.55 13.66 -8.87
N VAL A 221 5.62 13.82 -9.64
CA VAL A 221 6.42 15.06 -9.65
C VAL A 221 5.58 16.26 -10.09
N ALA A 222 4.69 16.09 -11.08
CA ALA A 222 3.79 17.14 -11.53
C ALA A 222 2.79 17.52 -10.44
N LEU A 223 2.20 16.54 -9.76
CA LEU A 223 1.28 16.76 -8.63
C LEU A 223 1.99 17.49 -7.48
N ASP A 224 3.18 17.05 -7.09
CA ASP A 224 3.96 17.69 -6.01
C ASP A 224 4.33 19.14 -6.36
N ARG A 225 4.56 19.44 -7.64
CA ARG A 225 4.78 20.82 -8.11
C ARG A 225 3.50 21.64 -8.05
N LEU A 226 2.39 21.07 -8.51
CA LEU A 226 1.09 21.71 -8.50
C LEU A 226 0.65 22.05 -7.06
N GLU A 227 0.79 21.11 -6.13
CA GLU A 227 0.49 21.33 -4.71
C GLU A 227 1.33 22.47 -4.12
N ARG A 228 2.63 22.54 -4.45
CA ARG A 228 3.51 23.61 -3.97
C ARG A 228 3.10 24.99 -4.47
N VAL A 229 2.54 25.07 -5.67
CA VAL A 229 2.05 26.33 -6.25
C VAL A 229 0.65 26.69 -5.70
N LEU A 230 -0.23 25.70 -5.55
CA LEU A 230 -1.63 25.93 -5.14
C LEU A 230 -1.80 26.14 -3.63
N ARG A 231 -1.04 25.43 -2.77
CA ARG A 231 -1.17 25.54 -1.30
C ARG A 231 -1.01 26.99 -0.80
N PRO A 232 0.01 27.76 -1.22
CA PRO A 232 0.12 29.17 -0.83
C PRO A 232 -1.06 30.02 -1.29
N ALA A 233 -1.53 29.81 -2.52
CA ALA A 233 -2.65 30.56 -3.09
C ALA A 233 -3.95 30.28 -2.31
N LEU A 234 -4.24 29.02 -2.01
CA LEU A 234 -5.41 28.60 -1.22
C LEU A 234 -5.33 29.07 0.24
N ARG A 235 -4.13 29.06 0.85
CA ARG A 235 -3.91 29.57 2.21
C ARG A 235 -4.13 31.09 2.27
N ASN A 236 -3.74 31.82 1.24
CA ASN A 236 -4.01 33.26 1.13
C ASN A 236 -5.49 33.57 0.92
N LEU A 237 -6.21 32.73 0.15
CA LEU A 237 -7.67 32.85 -0.04
C LEU A 237 -8.45 32.55 1.24
N SER A 238 -8.15 31.43 1.92
CA SER A 238 -8.78 31.08 3.19
C SER A 238 -8.48 32.10 4.29
N GLY A 239 -7.26 32.62 4.37
CA GLY A 239 -6.92 33.71 5.31
C GLY A 239 -7.67 35.02 5.04
N ARG A 240 -8.01 35.31 3.77
CA ARG A 240 -8.84 36.47 3.41
C ARG A 240 -10.30 36.26 3.79
N LEU A 241 -10.85 35.06 3.58
CA LEU A 241 -12.22 34.70 3.97
C LEU A 241 -12.38 34.74 5.49
N PHE A 242 -11.46 34.15 6.26
CA PHE A 242 -11.50 34.19 7.73
C PHE A 242 -11.30 35.59 8.33
N ARG A 243 -10.56 36.49 7.66
CA ARG A 243 -10.46 37.89 8.08
C ARG A 243 -11.73 38.69 7.81
N GLN A 244 -12.48 38.33 6.76
CA GLN A 244 -13.75 38.98 6.46
C GLN A 244 -14.81 38.70 7.53
N ASP A 245 -14.82 37.49 8.09
CA ASP A 245 -15.74 37.11 9.17
C ASP A 245 -15.42 37.77 10.52
N GLN A 246 -14.15 38.16 10.78
CA GLN A 246 -13.75 38.88 12.00
C GLN A 246 -14.04 40.39 11.96
N HIS A 247 -14.46 40.93 10.82
CA HIS A 247 -14.89 42.33 10.67
C HIS A 247 -16.38 42.47 10.40
N ALA A 248 -17.17 41.41 10.62
CA ALA A 248 -18.61 41.58 10.77
C ALA A 248 -18.86 42.48 11.99
N PRO A 249 -19.50 43.66 11.83
CA PRO A 249 -19.78 44.54 12.94
C PRO A 249 -20.71 43.82 13.92
N ALA A 250 -20.31 43.79 15.20
CA ALA A 250 -21.23 43.46 16.29
C ALA A 250 -22.30 44.55 16.34
N GLY A 251 -23.45 44.29 15.73
CA GLY A 251 -24.63 45.14 15.83
C GLY A 251 -25.79 44.49 15.11
N ARG A 252 -26.98 44.37 15.68
CA ARG A 252 -27.55 44.82 16.96
C ARG A 252 -28.77 43.93 17.21
#